data_AF-A0A940IEC6-F1
#
_entry.id   AF-A0A940IEC6-F1
#
_cell.length_a   1.000
_cell.length_b   1.000
_cell.length_c   1.000
_cell.angle_alpha   90.00
_cell.angle_beta   90.00
_cell.angle_gamma   90.00
#
_symmetry.space_group_name_H-M   'P 1'
#
loop_
_entity.id
_entity.type
_entity.pdbx_description
1 polymer ?
#
loop_
_entity_poly.entity_id
_entity_poly.type
_entity_poly.pdbx_seq_one_letter_code
_entity_poly.pdbx_strand_id
1 'polypeptide(L)'
;MSYGRVNTPPVVLNLIIINVLFWAAASFVLPKFRIDLNSLLGLHYWSSSAFKPWQFITYMFLHDTSSISHIFFNMFGLWMFGVVLERVWGGKKFLLFYLFTGVGAGVIQELTWMIDFAKYGEMFRMAMENNDGSYLSSIITNAQHMTLSDMVRMKDEFFSIPVTVGASGALFGILLAFGWLFPEQKMFIIFVPIPIPARIFVAIYAVIELLLGVWGFSVDNVAHFAHLGGMIFAAILLLIWKRQGRLYN
;
A
#
# COMPACT_ATOMS: atom_id res chain seq x y z
N MET A 1 24.34 -9.22 -35.76
CA MET A 1 23.07 -9.22 -35.01
C MET A 1 23.39 -8.93 -33.55
N SER A 2 23.18 -7.70 -33.09
CA SER A 2 23.28 -7.37 -31.66
C SER A 2 22.05 -7.94 -30.99
N TYR A 3 22.20 -8.95 -30.12
CA TYR A 3 21.16 -9.33 -29.16
C TYR A 3 20.76 -8.05 -28.42
N GLY A 4 19.57 -7.52 -28.70
CA GLY A 4 19.08 -6.31 -28.06
C GLY A 4 19.02 -6.58 -26.57
N ARG A 5 19.91 -5.93 -25.79
CA ARG A 5 19.79 -5.93 -24.34
C ARG A 5 18.36 -5.51 -24.02
N VAL A 6 17.62 -6.36 -23.30
CA VAL A 6 16.35 -5.95 -22.70
C VAL A 6 16.70 -4.95 -21.61
N ASN A 7 16.96 -3.70 -22.01
CA ASN A 7 17.19 -2.64 -21.06
C ASN A 7 15.86 -2.36 -20.37
N THR A 8 15.89 -2.46 -19.04
CA THR A 8 14.77 -2.05 -18.20
C THR A 8 14.59 -0.54 -18.40
N PRO A 9 13.38 -0.06 -18.71
CA PRO A 9 13.12 1.37 -18.83
C PRO A 9 13.53 2.15 -17.56
N PRO A 10 13.96 3.41 -17.71
CA PRO A 10 14.66 4.13 -16.65
C PRO A 10 13.80 4.37 -15.41
N VAL A 11 12.50 4.64 -15.53
CA VAL A 11 11.68 4.95 -14.35
C VAL A 11 11.45 3.70 -13.51
N VAL A 12 11.06 2.58 -14.12
CA VAL A 12 10.91 1.28 -13.43
C VAL A 12 12.22 0.90 -12.75
N LEU A 13 13.35 1.01 -13.45
CA LEU A 13 14.66 0.69 -12.86
C LEU A 13 14.96 1.57 -11.64
N ASN A 14 14.73 2.88 -11.76
CA ASN A 14 14.97 3.82 -10.66
C ASN A 14 14.06 3.54 -9.46
N LEU A 15 12.78 3.26 -9.69
CA LEU A 15 11.85 2.90 -8.62
C LEU A 15 12.31 1.63 -7.89
N ILE A 16 12.77 0.61 -8.63
CA ILE A 16 13.30 -0.63 -8.04
C ILE A 16 14.54 -0.33 -7.20
N ILE A 17 15.51 0.40 -7.76
CA ILE A 17 16.75 0.75 -7.06
C ILE A 17 16.45 1.53 -5.77
N ILE A 18 15.60 2.55 -5.84
CA ILE A 18 15.24 3.36 -4.67
C ILE A 18 14.62 2.47 -3.59
N ASN A 19 13.63 1.63 -3.92
CA ASN A 19 12.98 0.75 -2.96
C ASN A 19 13.96 -0.25 -2.31
N VAL A 20 14.85 -0.84 -3.11
CA VAL A 20 15.88 -1.75 -2.60
C VAL A 20 16.87 -1.03 -1.68
N LEU A 21 17.27 0.20 -2.02
CA LEU A 21 18.16 1.01 -1.17
C LEU A 21 17.49 1.39 0.14
N PHE A 22 16.23 1.84 0.12
CA PHE A 22 15.47 2.17 1.33
C PHE A 22 15.31 0.94 2.23
N TRP A 23 14.93 -0.21 1.67
CA TRP A 23 14.80 -1.45 2.42
C TRP A 23 16.13 -1.95 2.98
N ALA A 24 17.22 -1.89 2.21
CA ALA A 24 18.55 -2.28 2.68
C ALA A 24 19.05 -1.35 3.81
N ALA A 25 18.83 -0.04 3.67
CA ALA A 25 19.16 0.93 4.71
C ALA A 25 18.34 0.68 5.99
N ALA A 26 17.02 0.49 5.86
CA ALA A 26 16.12 0.17 6.96
C ALA A 26 16.45 -1.18 7.64
N SER A 27 16.96 -2.16 6.89
CA SER A 27 17.26 -3.50 7.41
C SER A 27 18.64 -3.61 8.06
N PHE A 28 19.68 -2.99 7.49
CA PHE A 28 21.08 -3.28 7.84
C PHE A 28 21.88 -2.10 8.38
N VAL A 29 21.43 -0.87 8.13
CA VAL A 29 22.20 0.34 8.44
C VAL A 29 21.56 1.14 9.57
N LEU A 30 20.33 1.59 9.37
CA LEU A 30 19.63 2.52 10.26
C LEU A 30 19.29 1.95 11.66
N PRO A 31 18.97 0.65 11.82
CA PRO A 31 18.75 0.08 13.14
C PRO A 31 19.97 0.19 14.07
N LYS A 32 21.20 0.21 13.51
CA LYS A 32 22.44 0.40 14.29
C LYS A 32 22.53 1.77 14.96
N PHE A 33 21.78 2.74 14.45
CA PHE A 33 21.67 4.09 14.99
C PHE A 33 20.35 4.30 15.75
N ARG A 34 19.59 3.22 16.02
CA ARG A 34 18.25 3.26 16.65
C ARG A 34 17.22 4.07 15.84
N ILE A 35 17.38 4.08 14.51
CA ILE A 35 16.46 4.73 13.58
C ILE A 35 15.57 3.65 12.95
N ASP A 36 14.26 3.72 13.22
CA ASP A 36 13.25 2.91 12.55
C ASP A 36 12.64 3.71 11.39
N LEU A 37 13.06 3.36 10.17
CA LEU A 37 12.60 4.07 8.98
C LEU A 37 11.12 3.84 8.67
N ASN A 38 10.59 2.65 8.99
CA ASN A 38 9.19 2.32 8.76
C ASN A 38 8.30 3.13 9.71
N SER A 39 8.72 3.29 10.97
CA SER A 39 8.04 4.19 11.92
C SER A 39 8.12 5.66 11.49
N LEU A 40 9.23 6.12 10.90
CA LEU A 40 9.38 7.53 10.53
C LEU A 40 8.63 7.93 9.26
N LEU A 41 8.67 7.07 8.24
CA LEU A 41 8.23 7.41 6.89
C LEU A 41 7.03 6.58 6.39
N GLY A 42 6.61 5.55 7.14
CA GLY A 42 5.41 4.78 6.83
C GLY A 42 4.15 5.62 7.00
N LEU A 43 3.06 5.17 6.39
CA LEU A 43 1.76 5.85 6.51
C LEU A 43 1.10 5.45 7.82
N HIS A 44 1.01 6.41 8.73
CA HIS A 44 0.29 6.28 10.00
C HIS A 44 -1.13 6.82 9.87
N TYR A 45 -2.03 6.33 10.71
CA TYR A 45 -3.40 6.82 10.74
C TYR A 45 -3.45 8.32 11.06
N TRP A 46 -4.21 9.10 10.27
CA TRP A 46 -4.25 10.57 10.34
C TRP A 46 -4.56 11.17 11.73
N SER A 47 -5.26 10.43 12.60
CA SER A 47 -5.57 10.88 13.97
C SER A 47 -4.45 10.62 14.98
N SER A 48 -3.37 9.94 14.59
CA SER A 48 -2.18 9.71 15.43
C SER A 48 -1.23 10.92 15.40
N SER A 49 -0.51 11.16 16.51
CA SER A 49 0.58 12.14 16.55
C SER A 49 1.76 11.81 15.61
N ALA A 50 1.92 10.54 15.23
CA ALA A 50 2.95 10.07 14.31
C ALA A 50 2.66 10.47 12.85
N PHE A 51 1.40 10.71 12.49
CA PHE A 51 1.02 11.06 11.12
C PHE A 51 1.69 12.35 10.62
N LYS A 52 2.13 12.31 9.36
CA LYS A 52 2.67 13.46 8.63
C LYS A 52 2.20 13.43 7.17
N PRO A 53 1.81 14.58 6.57
CA PRO A 53 1.21 14.59 5.22
C PRO A 53 2.06 13.97 4.09
N TRP A 54 3.40 14.03 4.19
CA TRP A 54 4.29 13.42 3.19
C TRP A 54 4.26 11.89 3.18
N GLN A 55 3.69 11.27 4.24
CA GLN A 55 3.61 9.82 4.35
C GLN A 55 2.72 9.19 3.29
N PHE A 56 1.79 9.93 2.67
CA PHE A 56 1.04 9.48 1.48
C PHE A 56 1.93 9.16 0.27
N ILE A 57 3.19 9.62 0.27
CA ILE A 57 4.17 9.32 -0.78
C ILE A 57 5.30 8.46 -0.22
N THR A 58 5.85 8.79 0.94
CA THR A 58 7.07 8.13 1.43
C THR A 58 6.87 6.65 1.75
N TYR A 59 5.67 6.26 2.19
CA TYR A 59 5.37 4.86 2.51
C TYR A 59 5.52 3.91 1.31
N MET A 60 5.34 4.43 0.09
CA MET A 60 5.45 3.69 -1.17
C MET A 60 6.88 3.19 -1.44
N PHE A 61 7.87 3.74 -0.73
CA PHE A 61 9.28 3.42 -0.88
C PHE A 61 9.84 2.55 0.24
N LEU A 62 9.00 2.20 1.22
CA LEU A 62 9.35 1.39 2.37
C LEU A 62 8.79 -0.01 2.20
N HIS A 63 9.45 -0.97 2.82
CA HIS A 63 9.01 -2.37 2.80
C HIS A 63 9.27 -2.99 4.17
N ASP A 64 8.53 -4.05 4.47
CA ASP A 64 8.70 -4.81 5.69
C ASP A 64 10.14 -5.37 5.78
N THR A 65 10.86 -4.99 6.84
CA THR A 65 12.25 -5.41 7.09
C THR A 65 12.33 -6.85 7.62
N SER A 66 11.21 -7.42 8.07
CA SER A 66 11.13 -8.82 8.51
C SER A 66 10.80 -9.80 7.38
N SER A 67 10.43 -9.30 6.19
CA SER A 67 9.96 -10.10 5.07
C SER A 67 10.66 -9.75 3.75
N ILE A 68 11.65 -10.58 3.36
CA ILE A 68 12.31 -10.46 2.05
C ILE A 68 11.33 -10.72 0.90
N SER A 69 10.35 -11.61 1.10
CA SER A 69 9.34 -11.90 0.09
C SER A 69 8.51 -10.67 -0.24
N HIS A 70 8.22 -9.81 0.75
CA HIS A 70 7.45 -8.58 0.55
C HIS A 70 8.11 -7.66 -0.48
N ILE A 71 9.39 -7.32 -0.30
CA ILE A 71 10.11 -6.50 -1.29
C ILE A 71 10.32 -7.25 -2.61
N PHE A 72 10.65 -8.54 -2.56
CA PHE A 72 10.91 -9.33 -3.76
C PHE A 72 9.70 -9.32 -4.72
N PHE A 73 8.51 -9.68 -4.24
CA PHE A 73 7.32 -9.76 -5.09
C PHE A 73 6.85 -8.39 -5.56
N ASN A 74 7.01 -7.34 -4.74
CA ASN A 74 6.73 -5.97 -5.16
C ASN A 74 7.63 -5.55 -6.33
N MET A 75 8.95 -5.73 -6.20
CA MET A 75 9.90 -5.31 -7.22
C MET A 75 9.83 -6.21 -8.47
N PHE A 76 9.57 -7.51 -8.28
CA PHE A 76 9.36 -8.44 -9.38
C PHE A 76 8.09 -8.10 -10.18
N GLY A 77 6.98 -7.79 -9.51
CA GLY A 77 5.76 -7.35 -10.17
C GLY A 77 5.94 -6.00 -10.87
N LEU A 78 6.59 -5.04 -10.21
CA LEU A 78 6.89 -3.73 -10.79
C LEU A 78 7.77 -3.86 -12.03
N TRP A 79 8.78 -4.73 -11.99
CA TRP A 79 9.61 -5.03 -13.16
C TRP A 79 8.79 -5.69 -14.27
N MET A 80 8.07 -6.77 -13.97
CA MET A 80 7.35 -7.55 -14.99
C MET A 80 6.29 -6.72 -15.73
N PHE A 81 5.44 -6.02 -14.99
CA PHE A 81 4.30 -5.31 -15.56
C PHE A 81 4.61 -3.84 -15.84
N GLY A 82 5.39 -3.20 -14.97
CA GLY A 82 5.77 -1.79 -15.14
C GLY A 82 6.64 -1.57 -16.36
N VAL A 83 7.55 -2.49 -16.72
CA VAL A 83 8.36 -2.40 -17.96
C VAL A 83 7.46 -2.28 -19.18
N VAL A 84 6.37 -3.06 -19.24
CA VAL A 84 5.43 -3.04 -20.37
C VAL A 84 4.70 -1.70 -20.42
N LEU A 85 4.17 -1.24 -19.29
CA LEU A 85 3.44 0.03 -19.24
C LEU A 85 4.32 1.26 -19.49
N GLU A 86 5.55 1.31 -18.97
CA GLU A 86 6.48 2.41 -19.23
C GLU A 86 6.84 2.49 -20.72
N ARG A 87 6.94 1.35 -21.41
CA ARG A 87 7.18 1.34 -22.87
C ARG A 87 5.99 1.86 -23.67
N VAL A 88 4.76 1.64 -23.20
CA VAL A 88 3.55 2.17 -23.84
C VAL A 88 3.41 3.66 -23.60
N TRP A 89 3.61 4.11 -22.37
CA TRP A 89 3.28 5.47 -21.95
C TRP A 89 4.46 6.45 -21.92
N GLY A 90 5.69 5.94 -21.96
CA GLY A 90 6.89 6.69 -21.62
C GLY A 90 7.02 6.96 -20.11
N GLY A 91 8.24 7.31 -19.70
CA GLY A 91 8.61 7.43 -18.28
C GLY A 91 7.76 8.43 -17.48
N LYS A 92 7.51 9.63 -18.02
CA LYS A 92 6.78 10.69 -17.27
C LYS A 92 5.36 10.27 -16.89
N LYS A 93 4.65 9.69 -17.86
CA LYS A 93 3.25 9.29 -17.69
C LYS A 93 3.13 8.03 -16.83
N PHE A 94 4.07 7.09 -16.98
CA PHE A 94 4.18 5.95 -16.08
C PHE A 94 4.47 6.38 -14.63
N LEU A 95 5.40 7.32 -14.40
CA LEU A 95 5.68 7.82 -13.05
C LEU A 95 4.46 8.50 -12.43
N LEU A 96 3.75 9.34 -13.19
CA LEU A 96 2.51 9.96 -12.72
C LEU A 96 1.47 8.90 -12.36
N PHE A 97 1.30 7.89 -13.21
CA PHE A 97 0.41 6.77 -12.94
C PHE A 97 0.78 6.06 -11.63
N TYR A 98 2.05 5.67 -11.47
CA TYR A 98 2.57 5.00 -10.27
C TYR A 98 2.32 5.82 -8.99
N LEU A 99 2.63 7.12 -9.02
CA LEU A 99 2.42 8.00 -7.87
C LEU A 99 0.93 8.21 -7.58
N PHE A 100 0.10 8.39 -8.60
CA PHE A 100 -1.33 8.61 -8.44
C PHE A 100 -2.03 7.39 -7.84
N THR A 101 -1.71 6.19 -8.30
CA THR A 101 -2.29 4.95 -7.77
C THR A 101 -1.77 4.63 -6.38
N GLY A 102 -0.50 4.92 -6.08
CA GLY A 102 0.04 4.81 -4.73
C GLY A 102 -0.62 5.77 -3.74
N VAL A 103 -0.69 7.06 -4.05
CA VAL A 103 -1.41 8.03 -3.21
C VAL A 103 -2.87 7.62 -3.03
N GLY A 104 -3.53 7.17 -4.10
CA GLY A 104 -4.89 6.64 -4.05
C GLY A 104 -5.05 5.44 -3.12
N ALA A 105 -4.10 4.51 -3.13
CA ALA A 105 -4.05 3.38 -2.21
C ALA A 105 -3.94 3.85 -0.75
N GLY A 106 -3.05 4.82 -0.46
CA GLY A 106 -2.93 5.43 0.86
C GLY A 106 -4.22 6.12 1.33
N VAL A 107 -4.91 6.82 0.43
CA VAL A 107 -6.21 7.46 0.74
C VAL A 107 -7.26 6.43 1.13
N ILE A 108 -7.39 5.34 0.35
CA ILE A 108 -8.34 4.28 0.70
C ILE A 108 -7.96 3.60 2.02
N GLN A 109 -6.67 3.39 2.28
CA GLN A 109 -6.20 2.83 3.55
C GLN A 109 -6.59 3.70 4.76
N GLU A 110 -6.41 5.02 4.67
CA GLU A 110 -6.86 5.95 5.71
C GLU A 110 -8.37 5.92 5.93
N LEU A 111 -9.15 5.82 4.85
CA LEU A 111 -10.60 5.69 4.94
C LEU A 111 -11.03 4.37 5.59
N THR A 112 -10.32 3.27 5.30
CA THR A 112 -10.54 1.98 5.97
C THR A 112 -10.28 2.10 7.47
N TRP A 113 -9.12 2.63 7.87
CA TRP A 113 -8.83 2.85 9.29
C TRP A 113 -9.81 3.82 9.95
N MET A 114 -10.32 4.82 9.24
CA MET A 114 -11.36 5.70 9.76
C MET A 114 -12.63 4.93 10.12
N ILE A 115 -13.03 3.95 9.31
CA ILE A 115 -14.19 3.09 9.59
C ILE A 115 -13.87 2.14 10.75
N ASP A 116 -12.73 1.43 10.69
CA ASP A 116 -12.33 0.45 11.71
C ASP A 116 -12.14 1.09 13.09
N PHE A 117 -11.59 2.31 13.12
CA PHE A 117 -11.32 3.04 14.36
C PHE A 117 -12.45 3.92 14.86
N ALA A 118 -13.56 4.08 14.12
CA ALA A 118 -14.67 4.94 14.54
C ALA A 118 -15.22 4.57 15.92
N LYS A 119 -15.44 3.27 16.17
CA LYS A 119 -15.93 2.78 17.47
C LYS A 119 -14.93 3.06 18.60
N TYR A 120 -13.64 2.85 18.35
CA TYR A 120 -12.59 3.07 19.34
C TYR A 120 -12.40 4.56 19.65
N GLY A 121 -12.44 5.41 18.63
CA GLY A 121 -12.41 6.87 18.78
C GLY A 121 -13.55 7.38 19.66
N GLU A 122 -14.75 6.83 19.49
CA GLU A 122 -15.90 7.17 20.32
C GLU A 122 -15.75 6.69 21.76
N MET A 123 -15.24 5.47 21.98
CA MET A 123 -14.94 4.98 23.34
C MET A 123 -13.92 5.87 24.06
N PHE A 124 -12.82 6.23 23.39
CA PHE A 124 -11.82 7.15 23.96
C PHE A 124 -12.42 8.54 24.23
N ARG A 125 -13.26 9.05 23.33
CA ARG A 125 -13.94 10.34 23.51
C ARG A 125 -14.81 10.33 24.77
N MET A 126 -15.69 9.33 24.92
CA MET A 126 -16.55 9.20 26.09
C MET A 126 -15.74 9.03 27.38
N ALA A 127 -14.67 8.23 27.36
CA ALA A 127 -13.82 8.02 28.52
C ALA A 127 -13.16 9.32 29.01
N MET A 128 -12.63 10.12 28.07
CA MET A 128 -11.98 11.39 28.38
C MET A 128 -12.96 12.47 28.82
N GLU A 129 -14.13 12.58 28.17
CA GLU A 129 -15.15 13.58 28.51
C GLU A 129 -15.76 13.36 29.90
N ASN A 130 -15.97 12.09 30.28
CA ASN A 130 -16.50 11.74 31.60
C ASN A 130 -15.40 11.53 32.66
N ASN A 131 -14.13 11.63 32.26
CA ASN A 131 -12.97 11.29 33.07
C ASN A 131 -13.12 9.92 33.76
N ASP A 132 -13.60 8.93 33.00
CA ASP A 132 -13.88 7.58 33.45
C ASP A 132 -13.31 6.58 32.44
N GLY A 133 -12.25 5.87 32.83
CA GLY A 133 -11.65 4.85 31.97
C GLY A 133 -12.50 3.58 31.80
N SER A 134 -13.60 3.41 32.54
CA SER A 134 -14.47 2.23 32.46
C SER A 134 -15.01 1.97 31.04
N TYR A 135 -15.22 3.04 30.25
CA TYR A 135 -15.62 2.99 28.83
C TYR A 135 -14.61 2.22 27.95
N LEU A 136 -13.35 2.10 28.38
CA LEU A 136 -12.29 1.41 27.66
C LEU A 136 -12.05 -0.02 28.15
N SER A 137 -12.84 -0.53 29.11
CA SER A 137 -12.61 -1.85 29.70
C SER A 137 -12.75 -3.01 28.70
N SER A 138 -13.42 -2.77 27.56
CA SER A 138 -13.53 -3.75 26.46
C SER A 138 -12.25 -3.91 25.63
N ILE A 139 -11.31 -2.96 25.76
CA ILE A 139 -10.07 -2.91 24.98
C ILE A 139 -8.82 -2.92 25.87
N ILE A 140 -8.92 -2.40 27.10
CA ILE A 140 -7.81 -2.25 28.02
C ILE A 140 -8.19 -2.84 29.37
N THR A 141 -7.35 -3.75 29.87
CA THR A 141 -7.51 -4.30 31.22
C THR A 141 -7.22 -3.24 32.28
N ASN A 142 -7.99 -3.24 33.37
CA ASN A 142 -7.88 -2.28 34.48
C ASN A 142 -8.10 -0.81 34.07
N ALA A 143 -8.85 -0.59 32.99
CA ALA A 143 -9.10 0.75 32.47
C ALA A 143 -9.77 1.69 33.48
N GLN A 144 -10.54 1.16 34.44
CA GLN A 144 -11.21 1.95 35.47
C GLN A 144 -10.29 2.78 36.38
N HIS A 145 -8.98 2.51 36.38
CA HIS A 145 -8.00 3.24 37.19
C HIS A 145 -7.18 4.24 36.37
N MET A 146 -7.45 4.41 35.08
CA MET A 146 -6.70 5.32 34.23
C MET A 146 -7.03 6.78 34.55
N THR A 147 -5.99 7.61 34.63
CA THR A 147 -6.14 9.06 34.68
C THR A 147 -6.45 9.63 33.29
N LEU A 148 -6.92 10.88 33.20
CA LEU A 148 -7.08 11.57 31.91
C LEU A 148 -5.78 11.56 31.08
N SER A 149 -4.64 11.80 31.72
CA SER A 149 -3.33 11.73 31.05
C SER A 149 -3.01 10.34 30.51
N ASP A 150 -3.37 9.28 31.23
CA ASP A 150 -3.18 7.91 30.75
C ASP A 150 -4.07 7.62 29.55
N MET A 151 -5.33 8.07 29.58
CA MET A 151 -6.27 7.90 28.47
C MET A 151 -5.82 8.64 27.20
N VAL A 152 -5.31 9.86 27.34
CA VAL A 152 -4.78 10.64 26.21
C VAL A 152 -3.56 9.96 25.60
N ARG A 153 -2.60 9.52 26.43
CA ARG A 153 -1.40 8.79 25.96
C ARG A 153 -1.80 7.48 25.28
N MET A 154 -2.69 6.72 25.89
CA MET A 154 -3.15 5.44 25.38
C MET A 154 -3.90 5.56 24.06
N LYS A 155 -4.73 6.61 23.90
CA LYS A 155 -5.38 6.92 22.61
C LYS A 155 -4.32 7.13 21.52
N ASP A 156 -3.30 7.92 21.81
CA ASP A 156 -2.25 8.23 20.84
C ASP A 156 -1.43 6.98 20.49
N GLU A 157 -1.03 6.19 21.50
CA GLU A 157 -0.35 4.91 21.30
C GLU A 157 -1.20 3.97 20.43
N PHE A 158 -2.47 3.78 20.77
CA PHE A 158 -3.39 2.89 20.04
C PHE A 158 -3.52 3.26 18.55
N PHE A 159 -3.67 4.56 18.24
CA PHE A 159 -3.77 5.03 16.87
C PHE A 159 -2.44 5.12 16.12
N SER A 160 -1.31 5.03 16.83
CA SER A 160 0.04 5.02 16.24
C SER A 160 0.57 3.60 15.94
N ILE A 161 -0.11 2.56 16.42
CA ILE A 161 0.24 1.15 16.14
C ILE A 161 0.22 0.83 14.63
N PRO A 162 -0.84 1.16 13.87
CA PRO A 162 -0.93 0.74 12.48
C PRO A 162 -0.02 1.59 11.59
N VAL A 163 0.87 0.92 10.85
CA VAL A 163 1.76 1.56 9.88
C VAL A 163 1.68 0.81 8.56
N THR A 164 1.34 1.53 7.49
CA THR A 164 1.33 0.97 6.14
C THR A 164 2.66 1.29 5.46
N VAL A 165 3.28 0.27 4.85
CA VAL A 165 4.48 0.38 4.02
C VAL A 165 4.32 -0.49 2.78
N GLY A 166 4.87 -0.06 1.65
CA GLY A 166 4.94 -0.88 0.44
C GLY A 166 4.52 -0.15 -0.83
N ALA A 167 5.17 -0.52 -1.92
CA ALA A 167 4.81 -0.09 -3.28
C ALA A 167 3.55 -0.78 -3.83
N SER A 168 2.97 -1.72 -3.07
CA SER A 168 1.98 -2.68 -3.55
C SER A 168 0.70 -2.02 -4.04
N GLY A 169 0.21 -0.98 -3.39
CA GLY A 169 -0.94 -0.20 -3.88
C GLY A 169 -0.73 0.31 -5.31
N ALA A 170 0.44 0.87 -5.59
CA ALA A 170 0.79 1.31 -6.94
C ALA A 170 0.94 0.14 -7.92
N LEU A 171 1.54 -0.98 -7.47
CA LEU A 171 1.66 -2.21 -8.25
C LEU A 171 0.29 -2.81 -8.63
N PHE A 172 -0.69 -2.80 -7.73
CA PHE A 172 -2.05 -3.25 -8.04
C PHE A 172 -2.73 -2.33 -9.06
N GLY A 173 -2.46 -1.02 -9.00
CA GLY A 173 -2.84 -0.10 -10.08
C GLY A 173 -2.19 -0.47 -11.42
N ILE A 174 -0.91 -0.84 -11.42
CA ILE A 174 -0.17 -1.32 -12.61
C ILE A 174 -0.78 -2.63 -13.13
N LEU A 175 -1.12 -3.58 -12.27
CA LEU A 175 -1.76 -4.84 -12.64
C LEU A 175 -3.11 -4.58 -13.30
N LEU A 176 -3.93 -3.68 -12.76
CA LEU A 176 -5.18 -3.28 -13.38
C LEU A 176 -4.94 -2.69 -14.77
N ALA A 177 -4.02 -1.73 -14.91
CA ALA A 177 -3.70 -1.13 -16.19
C ALA A 177 -3.20 -2.16 -17.20
N PHE A 178 -2.39 -3.11 -16.78
CA PHE A 178 -1.93 -4.19 -17.64
C PHE A 178 -3.12 -5.05 -18.11
N GLY A 179 -3.98 -5.53 -17.20
CA GLY A 179 -5.18 -6.28 -17.56
C GLY A 179 -6.17 -5.50 -18.45
N TRP A 180 -6.18 -4.18 -18.34
CA TRP A 180 -7.02 -3.29 -19.15
C TRP A 180 -6.48 -3.10 -20.57
N LEU A 181 -5.18 -2.79 -20.71
CA LEU A 181 -4.56 -2.52 -22.01
C LEU A 181 -4.23 -3.79 -22.79
N PHE A 182 -4.01 -4.90 -22.07
CA PHE A 182 -3.53 -6.16 -22.60
C PHE A 182 -4.43 -7.34 -22.21
N PRO A 183 -5.77 -7.25 -22.39
CA PRO A 183 -6.73 -8.18 -21.78
C PRO A 183 -6.56 -9.64 -22.20
N GLU A 184 -6.13 -9.88 -23.43
CA GLU A 184 -5.93 -11.22 -24.01
C GLU A 184 -4.49 -11.74 -23.87
N GLN A 185 -3.58 -10.97 -23.26
CA GLN A 185 -2.22 -11.46 -23.03
C GLN A 185 -2.26 -12.67 -22.09
N LYS A 186 -1.67 -13.76 -22.56
CA LYS A 186 -1.67 -15.05 -21.87
C LYS A 186 -0.58 -15.07 -20.80
N MET A 187 -1.00 -15.17 -19.55
CA MET A 187 -0.14 -15.18 -18.37
C MET A 187 0.01 -16.61 -17.85
N PHE A 188 1.25 -17.04 -17.63
CA PHE A 188 1.52 -18.29 -16.91
C PHE A 188 1.62 -18.00 -15.42
N ILE A 189 0.87 -18.75 -14.63
CA ILE A 189 1.04 -18.79 -13.17
C ILE A 189 1.90 -20.03 -12.90
N ILE A 190 2.96 -19.89 -12.09
CA ILE A 190 3.97 -20.94 -11.86
C ILE A 190 3.34 -22.32 -11.52
N PHE A 191 2.19 -22.34 -10.85
CA PHE A 191 1.51 -23.57 -10.42
C PHE A 191 0.28 -23.96 -11.27
N VAL A 192 -0.13 -23.12 -12.23
CA VAL A 192 -1.26 -23.43 -13.12
C VAL A 192 -0.69 -23.59 -14.54
N PRO A 193 -0.60 -24.84 -15.06
CA PRO A 193 0.02 -25.10 -16.37
C PRO A 193 -0.81 -24.60 -17.55
N ILE A 194 -1.93 -23.93 -17.29
CA ILE A 194 -2.84 -23.38 -18.29
C ILE A 194 -2.67 -21.85 -18.28
N PRO A 195 -2.20 -21.25 -19.38
CA PRO A 195 -2.09 -19.80 -19.46
C PRO A 195 -3.49 -19.17 -19.43
N ILE A 196 -3.67 -18.18 -18.57
CA ILE A 196 -4.94 -17.45 -18.46
C ILE A 196 -4.81 -16.02 -19.01
N PRO A 197 -5.87 -15.45 -19.62
CA PRO A 197 -5.86 -14.05 -20.04
C PRO A 197 -5.62 -13.09 -18.88
N ALA A 198 -4.84 -12.03 -19.10
CA ALA A 198 -4.50 -11.03 -18.10
C ALA A 198 -5.73 -10.40 -17.43
N ARG A 199 -6.80 -10.16 -18.19
CA ARG A 199 -8.06 -9.64 -17.61
C ARG A 199 -8.67 -10.57 -16.56
N ILE A 200 -8.57 -11.88 -16.77
CA ILE A 200 -9.11 -12.91 -15.87
C ILE A 200 -8.21 -13.01 -14.65
N PHE A 201 -6.89 -13.04 -14.85
CA PHE A 201 -5.91 -13.02 -13.77
C PHE A 201 -6.15 -11.84 -12.82
N VAL A 202 -6.23 -10.62 -13.37
CA VAL A 202 -6.44 -9.40 -12.59
C VAL A 202 -7.79 -9.39 -11.89
N ALA A 203 -8.86 -9.86 -12.54
CA ALA A 203 -10.19 -9.93 -11.92
C ALA A 203 -10.21 -10.92 -10.75
N ILE A 204 -9.62 -12.10 -10.90
CA ILE A 204 -9.49 -13.09 -9.81
C ILE A 204 -8.71 -12.47 -8.65
N TYR A 205 -7.59 -11.81 -8.93
CA TYR A 205 -6.75 -11.24 -7.89
C TYR A 205 -7.45 -10.10 -7.15
N ALA A 206 -8.19 -9.24 -7.86
CA ALA A 206 -9.03 -8.20 -7.23
C ALA A 206 -10.10 -8.79 -6.30
N VAL A 207 -10.75 -9.87 -6.72
CA VAL A 207 -11.76 -10.55 -5.89
C VAL A 207 -11.13 -11.18 -4.65
N ILE A 208 -9.97 -11.83 -4.79
CA ILE A 208 -9.24 -12.39 -3.66
C ILE A 208 -8.88 -11.30 -2.66
N GLU A 209 -8.30 -10.19 -3.10
CA GLU A 209 -7.97 -9.05 -2.23
C GLU A 209 -9.20 -8.48 -1.52
N LEU A 210 -10.34 -8.37 -2.21
CA LEU A 210 -11.59 -7.94 -1.60
C LEU A 210 -12.09 -8.91 -0.53
N LEU A 211 -12.07 -10.21 -0.82
CA LEU A 211 -12.49 -11.22 0.15
C LEU A 211 -11.57 -11.24 1.37
N LEU A 212 -10.25 -11.13 1.17
CA LEU A 212 -9.28 -11.08 2.27
C LEU A 212 -9.45 -9.82 3.13
N GLY A 213 -9.63 -8.65 2.50
CA GLY A 213 -9.89 -7.41 3.20
C GLY A 213 -11.20 -7.43 4.01
N VAL A 214 -12.30 -7.93 3.43
CA VAL A 214 -13.62 -7.95 4.10
C VAL A 214 -13.73 -9.02 5.17
N TRP A 215 -13.15 -10.21 4.94
CA TRP A 215 -13.26 -11.31 5.89
C TRP A 215 -12.22 -11.26 7.01
N GLY A 216 -11.26 -10.35 6.94
CA GLY A 216 -10.31 -10.11 8.02
C GLY A 216 -9.61 -11.39 8.46
N PHE A 217 -9.20 -12.24 7.51
CA PHE A 217 -8.30 -13.34 7.82
C PHE A 217 -7.10 -12.72 8.52
N SER A 218 -7.05 -12.88 9.83
CA SER A 218 -6.14 -12.22 10.77
C SER A 218 -4.75 -12.86 10.71
N VAL A 219 -4.41 -13.38 9.53
CA VAL A 219 -3.30 -14.29 9.28
C VAL A 219 -2.11 -13.51 8.71
N ASP A 220 -2.31 -12.29 8.17
CA ASP A 220 -1.22 -11.43 7.72
C ASP A 220 -1.44 -9.92 7.98
N ASN A 221 -0.34 -9.18 8.12
CA ASN A 221 -0.33 -7.72 8.33
C ASN A 221 -0.46 -6.95 7.00
N VAL A 222 -1.27 -7.46 6.06
CA VAL A 222 -1.34 -6.94 4.68
C VAL A 222 -2.50 -5.95 4.52
N ALA A 223 -2.20 -4.79 3.95
CA ALA A 223 -3.17 -3.73 3.69
C ALA A 223 -4.01 -4.00 2.42
N HIS A 224 -4.86 -5.03 2.44
CA HIS A 224 -5.66 -5.46 1.27
C HIS A 224 -6.53 -4.34 0.68
N PHE A 225 -7.09 -3.45 1.51
CA PHE A 225 -7.87 -2.31 1.02
C PHE A 225 -7.00 -1.25 0.32
N ALA A 226 -5.73 -1.09 0.70
CA ALA A 226 -4.78 -0.27 -0.05
C ALA A 226 -4.57 -0.83 -1.47
N HIS A 227 -4.47 -2.15 -1.64
CA HIS A 227 -4.37 -2.78 -2.96
C HIS A 227 -5.58 -2.44 -3.84
N LEU A 228 -6.79 -2.63 -3.31
CA LEU A 228 -8.02 -2.25 -4.00
C LEU A 228 -8.08 -0.76 -4.31
N GLY A 229 -7.62 0.10 -3.39
CA GLY A 229 -7.55 1.53 -3.62
C GLY A 229 -6.65 1.91 -4.79
N GLY A 230 -5.50 1.24 -4.92
CA GLY A 230 -4.64 1.38 -6.08
C GLY A 230 -5.32 1.01 -7.40
N MET A 231 -6.12 -0.07 -7.40
CA MET A 231 -6.94 -0.46 -8.56
C MET A 231 -8.04 0.56 -8.87
N ILE A 232 -8.75 1.07 -7.87
CA ILE A 232 -9.81 2.07 -8.05
C ILE A 232 -9.23 3.34 -8.68
N PHE A 233 -8.13 3.86 -8.15
CA PHE A 233 -7.50 5.06 -8.67
C PHE A 233 -6.90 4.83 -10.06
N ALA A 234 -6.37 3.63 -10.34
CA ALA A 234 -5.98 3.23 -11.69
C ALA A 234 -7.17 3.30 -12.65
N ALA A 235 -8.32 2.72 -12.29
CA ALA A 235 -9.52 2.74 -13.12
C ALA A 235 -9.96 4.19 -13.43
N ILE A 236 -9.98 5.05 -12.41
CA ILE A 236 -10.33 6.48 -12.56
C ILE A 236 -9.39 7.15 -13.56
N LEU A 237 -8.07 7.01 -13.39
CA LEU A 237 -7.09 7.67 -14.25
C LEU A 237 -7.12 7.12 -15.69
N LEU A 238 -7.27 5.80 -15.86
CA LEU A 238 -7.43 5.17 -17.18
C LEU A 238 -8.68 5.65 -17.91
N LEU A 239 -9.81 5.79 -17.20
CA LEU A 239 -11.05 6.32 -17.77
C LEU A 239 -10.90 7.79 -18.20
N ILE A 240 -10.21 8.61 -17.39
CA ILE A 240 -9.90 10.00 -17.73
C ILE A 240 -9.04 10.06 -19.01
N TRP A 241 -7.95 9.30 -19.07
CA TRP A 241 -7.07 9.26 -20.24
C TRP A 241 -7.76 8.72 -21.49
N LYS A 242 -8.62 7.70 -21.34
CA LYS A 242 -9.44 7.18 -22.44
C LYS A 242 -10.37 8.26 -22.99
N ARG A 243 -11.07 9.00 -22.13
CA ARG A 243 -11.96 10.10 -22.54
C ARG A 243 -11.20 11.24 -23.24
N GLN A 244 -9.96 11.50 -22.84
CA GLN A 244 -9.11 12.52 -23.45
C GLN A 244 -8.40 12.05 -24.74
N GLY A 245 -8.60 10.80 -25.18
CA GLY A 245 -7.86 10.23 -26.32
C GLY A 245 -6.37 10.00 -26.05
N ARG A 246 -5.94 10.04 -24.78
CA ARG A 246 -4.56 9.94 -24.33
C ARG A 246 -4.26 8.59 -23.68
N LEU A 247 -4.98 7.53 -24.01
CA LEU A 247 -4.73 6.24 -23.35
C LEU A 247 -3.39 5.63 -23.76
N TYR A 248 -3.02 5.77 -25.04
CA TYR A 248 -1.79 5.18 -25.59
C TYR A 248 -0.67 6.20 -25.84
N ASN A 249 -0.98 7.50 -25.86
CA ASN A 249 -0.02 8.60 -26.04
C ASN A 249 -0.39 9.75 -25.11
#